data_AF-A0A7D5Y5E8-F1
#
_entry.id   AF-A0A7D5Y5E8-F1
#
_cell.length_a   1.000
_cell.length_b   1.000
_cell.length_c   1.000
_cell.angle_alpha   90.00
_cell.angle_beta   90.00
_cell.angle_gamma   90.00
#
_symmetry.space_group_name_H-M   'P 1'
#
loop_
_entity.id
_entity.type
_entity.pdbx_description
1 polymer ?
#
loop_
_entity_poly.entity_id
_entity_poly.type
_entity_poly.pdbx_seq_one_letter_code
_entity_poly.pdbx_strand_id
1 'polypeptide(L)'
;MRAAEPPQSDRPSQSDRPPLVERPSLVELPGPGVRPGSVRHRPRWLTVAALLSVAAVLVTAGWAGRHDRPVGDRTVGEVTRVGVLPGEAIPGYLRAAATELAALPAGGSPAGTYALVSFADYLAPGPLADALAGVAVVEVVARVPLPGRQTEIVRLAAQRLPQDVVAGMAGVAGRKDREAADQRARAATADDAALRRAYETGAWVAAGEAAAYRAACGCAYAAVVRGVPDALRALAARPAVRAVDPTPELRRLDRTVVTPPLPEQRDVARPPADAGPTPPVGESSEAAPKAIGSSPRVAPAVPGAVLSAVATSPDAPADSRTAVQK
;
A
#
# COMPACT_ATOMS: atom_id res chain seq x y z
N MET A 1 37.82 -35.40 -10.67
CA MET A 1 37.71 -34.04 -11.23
C MET A 1 37.58 -33.06 -10.07
N ARG A 2 38.25 -31.90 -10.12
CA ARG A 2 38.33 -30.96 -8.98
C ARG A 2 37.15 -29.99 -8.98
N ALA A 3 36.63 -29.67 -7.80
CA ALA A 3 35.67 -28.58 -7.60
C ALA A 3 36.36 -27.22 -7.78
N ALA A 4 35.61 -26.22 -8.26
CA ALA A 4 36.06 -24.85 -8.42
C ALA A 4 35.29 -23.95 -7.45
N GLU A 5 36.03 -23.15 -6.69
CA GLU A 5 35.54 -22.32 -5.59
C GLU A 5 35.46 -20.85 -6.05
N PRO A 6 34.34 -20.13 -5.85
CA PRO A 6 34.23 -18.72 -6.23
C PRO A 6 34.85 -17.80 -5.17
N PRO A 7 35.49 -16.69 -5.57
CA PRO A 7 36.29 -15.86 -4.66
C PRO A 7 35.46 -14.97 -3.72
N GLN A 8 35.96 -14.80 -2.48
CA GLN A 8 35.54 -13.74 -1.57
C GLN A 8 35.93 -12.36 -2.12
N SER A 9 35.07 -11.37 -1.93
CA SER A 9 35.32 -9.97 -2.33
C SER A 9 35.23 -9.06 -1.10
N ASP A 10 36.14 -8.10 -1.03
CA ASP A 10 36.47 -7.34 0.18
C ASP A 10 35.40 -6.37 0.67
N ARG A 11 35.37 -6.16 1.99
CA ARG A 11 34.62 -5.06 2.62
C ARG A 11 35.51 -3.81 2.73
N PRO A 12 35.09 -2.64 2.22
CA PRO A 12 35.80 -1.40 2.48
C PRO A 12 35.65 -0.95 3.95
N SER A 13 36.76 -0.52 4.55
CA SER A 13 36.83 0.02 5.92
C SER A 13 35.97 1.26 6.11
N GLN A 14 35.32 1.33 7.28
CA GLN A 14 34.58 2.50 7.72
C GLN A 14 35.46 3.36 8.64
N SER A 15 36.17 4.33 8.06
CA SER A 15 36.86 5.40 8.80
C SER A 15 36.44 6.75 8.26
N ASP A 16 35.88 7.57 9.15
CA ASP A 16 36.16 9.02 9.32
C ASP A 16 34.96 9.72 9.95
N ARG A 17 35.12 10.06 11.24
CA ARG A 17 34.26 11.00 11.97
C ARG A 17 35.12 12.23 12.32
N PRO A 18 34.78 13.45 11.88
CA PRO A 18 35.45 14.65 12.35
C PRO A 18 35.10 14.98 13.82
N PRO A 19 36.01 15.63 14.58
CA PRO A 19 35.86 15.82 16.02
C PRO A 19 35.02 17.04 16.44
N LEU A 20 34.68 17.06 17.73
CA LEU A 20 34.00 18.15 18.45
C LEU A 20 34.87 19.42 18.50
N VAL A 21 34.23 20.59 18.39
CA VAL A 21 34.88 21.91 18.55
C VAL A 21 34.73 22.42 19.99
N GLU A 22 35.83 22.92 20.54
CA GLU A 22 35.97 23.41 21.92
C GLU A 22 35.21 24.71 22.24
N ARG A 23 34.95 24.90 23.54
CA ARG A 23 34.56 26.17 24.16
C ARG A 23 35.78 26.86 24.77
N PRO A 24 36.02 28.15 24.50
CA PRO A 24 36.88 28.99 25.33
C PRO A 24 36.09 29.68 26.47
N SER A 25 36.75 29.88 27.61
CA SER A 25 36.18 30.52 28.81
C SER A 25 36.69 31.95 29.00
N LEU A 26 35.83 32.78 29.63
CA LEU A 26 36.11 33.91 30.54
C LEU A 26 37.39 34.75 30.41
N VAL A 27 37.21 36.07 30.24
CA VAL A 27 38.09 37.14 30.76
C VAL A 27 37.22 38.25 31.37
N GLU A 28 37.73 38.95 32.37
CA GLU A 28 36.96 39.77 33.33
C GLU A 28 37.30 41.29 33.27
N LEU A 29 36.28 42.13 33.56
CA LEU A 29 36.21 43.54 34.08
C LEU A 29 37.45 44.49 34.06
N PRO A 30 37.31 45.84 33.92
CA PRO A 30 36.35 46.68 34.67
C PRO A 30 35.73 47.93 33.94
N GLY A 31 34.89 48.70 34.65
CA GLY A 31 34.32 50.00 34.22
C GLY A 31 35.23 51.22 34.54
N PRO A 32 34.73 52.47 34.66
CA PRO A 32 33.34 52.97 34.62
C PRO A 32 33.09 54.16 33.64
N GLY A 33 31.84 54.63 33.52
CA GLY A 33 31.52 55.89 32.82
C GLY A 33 30.01 56.21 32.79
N VAL A 34 29.63 57.48 33.02
CA VAL A 34 28.22 57.91 33.22
C VAL A 34 27.82 59.03 32.25
N ARG A 35 26.51 59.13 31.94
CA ARG A 35 25.77 60.23 31.26
C ARG A 35 25.69 60.12 29.71
N PRO A 36 24.79 60.86 29.04
CA PRO A 36 23.36 60.50 29.03
C PRO A 36 22.73 60.53 27.61
N GLY A 37 21.47 60.09 27.50
CA GLY A 37 20.57 60.57 26.45
C GLY A 37 20.70 59.93 25.07
N SER A 38 19.86 58.93 24.81
CA SER A 38 19.06 58.91 23.58
C SER A 38 17.88 57.95 23.75
N VAL A 39 16.65 58.48 23.72
CA VAL A 39 15.47 57.65 23.45
C VAL A 39 15.54 57.28 21.97
N ARG A 40 16.35 56.27 21.65
CA ARG A 40 16.35 55.69 20.32
C ARG A 40 14.97 55.11 20.09
N HIS A 41 14.20 55.71 19.19
CA HIS A 41 13.04 55.05 18.61
C HIS A 41 13.52 53.68 18.13
N ARG A 42 13.16 52.60 18.85
CA ARG A 42 13.40 51.23 18.40
C ARG A 42 12.74 51.13 17.04
N PRO A 43 13.52 51.08 15.95
CA PRO A 43 12.97 51.52 14.69
C PRO A 43 12.14 50.36 14.17
N ARG A 44 10.85 50.62 13.93
CA ARG A 44 9.80 49.60 13.78
C ARG A 44 10.10 48.56 12.68
N TRP A 45 11.00 48.88 11.74
CA TRP A 45 11.53 47.95 10.75
C TRP A 45 12.25 46.74 11.36
N LEU A 46 12.96 46.86 12.49
CA LEU A 46 13.60 45.70 13.14
C LEU A 46 12.58 44.73 13.73
N THR A 47 11.50 45.23 14.31
CA THR A 47 10.38 44.38 14.78
C THR A 47 9.60 43.75 13.64
N VAL A 48 9.41 44.48 12.52
CA VAL A 48 8.77 43.94 11.31
C VAL A 48 9.66 42.88 10.65
N ALA A 49 10.96 43.12 10.53
CA ALA A 49 11.92 42.15 10.00
C ALA A 49 11.98 40.88 10.86
N ALA A 50 12.02 41.01 12.19
CA ALA A 50 11.97 39.85 13.09
C ALA A 50 10.68 39.03 12.93
N LEU A 51 9.52 39.69 12.83
CA LEU A 51 8.24 39.02 12.60
C LEU A 51 8.16 38.34 11.23
N LEU A 52 8.68 38.98 10.17
CA LEU A 52 8.77 38.38 8.83
C LEU A 52 9.70 37.16 8.81
N SER A 53 10.85 37.22 9.49
CA SER A 53 11.75 36.06 9.61
C SER A 53 11.11 34.90 10.37
N VAL A 54 10.40 35.17 11.48
CA VAL A 54 9.67 34.12 12.23
C VAL A 54 8.53 33.54 11.40
N ALA A 55 7.76 34.38 10.70
CA ALA A 55 6.70 33.93 9.80
C ALA A 55 7.26 33.09 8.64
N ALA A 56 8.37 33.51 8.03
CA ALA A 56 9.06 32.74 6.99
C ALA A 56 9.52 31.37 7.51
N VAL A 57 10.16 31.31 8.68
CA VAL A 57 10.59 30.05 9.31
C VAL A 57 9.39 29.13 9.59
N LEU A 58 8.29 29.66 10.14
CA LEU A 58 7.07 28.88 10.41
C LEU A 58 6.39 28.40 9.13
N VAL A 59 6.37 29.21 8.07
CA VAL A 59 5.87 28.80 6.74
C VAL A 59 6.77 27.72 6.14
N THR A 60 8.10 27.87 6.17
CA THR A 60 9.02 26.83 5.68
C THR A 60 8.96 25.56 6.50
N ALA A 61 8.80 25.63 7.82
CA ALA A 61 8.67 24.46 8.69
C ALA A 61 7.30 23.76 8.51
N GLY A 62 6.22 24.52 8.32
CA GLY A 62 4.90 24.00 8.00
C GLY A 62 4.77 23.45 6.57
N TRP A 63 5.62 23.91 5.64
CA TRP A 63 5.72 23.38 4.28
C TRP A 63 6.62 22.13 4.22
N ALA A 64 7.79 22.18 4.85
CA ALA A 64 8.67 21.01 5.03
C ALA A 64 7.94 19.88 5.78
N GLY A 65 7.30 20.16 6.92
CA GLY A 65 6.52 19.17 7.68
C GLY A 65 5.25 18.65 6.98
N ARG A 66 4.87 19.18 5.81
CA ARG A 66 3.86 18.58 4.93
C ARG A 66 4.47 17.69 3.84
N HIS A 67 5.74 17.89 3.49
CA HIS A 67 6.48 17.09 2.52
C HIS A 67 7.27 15.95 3.17
N ASP A 68 7.75 16.15 4.40
CA ASP A 68 8.35 15.13 5.25
C ASP A 68 7.25 14.25 5.86
N ARG A 69 6.65 13.39 5.01
CA ARG A 69 6.00 12.18 5.51
C ARG A 69 7.08 11.37 6.26
N PRO A 70 6.82 10.92 7.50
CA PRO A 70 7.84 10.20 8.27
C PRO A 70 8.23 8.92 7.52
N VAL A 71 9.49 8.86 7.08
CA VAL A 71 10.11 7.61 6.60
C VAL A 71 10.04 6.59 7.73
N GLY A 72 9.26 5.53 7.53
CA GLY A 72 9.02 4.52 8.54
C GLY A 72 10.30 3.82 9.00
N ASP A 73 10.29 3.36 10.25
CA ASP A 73 11.36 2.52 10.77
C ASP A 73 11.51 1.26 9.88
N ARG A 74 12.68 1.10 9.24
CA ARG A 74 12.94 0.09 8.19
C ARG A 74 13.02 -1.35 8.71
N THR A 75 12.55 -1.60 9.93
CA THR A 75 12.63 -2.88 10.62
C THR A 75 11.31 -3.64 10.69
N VAL A 76 10.19 -3.04 10.26
CA VAL A 76 8.93 -3.73 9.94
C VAL A 76 8.63 -3.47 8.47
N GLY A 77 8.24 -4.52 7.72
CA GLY A 77 8.13 -4.46 6.26
C GLY A 77 7.19 -3.37 5.74
N GLU A 78 7.76 -2.24 5.32
CA GLU A 78 7.04 -1.07 4.81
C GLU A 78 6.31 -1.41 3.51
N VAL A 79 4.99 -1.53 3.60
CA VAL A 79 4.11 -1.73 2.44
C VAL A 79 3.77 -0.36 1.86
N THR A 80 4.34 -0.05 0.69
CA THR A 80 3.97 1.16 -0.05
C THR A 80 2.47 1.09 -0.38
N ARG A 81 1.72 2.12 -0.01
CA ARG A 81 0.30 2.25 -0.36
C ARG A 81 0.12 3.37 -1.36
N VAL A 82 -0.64 3.09 -2.43
CA VAL A 82 -0.86 3.97 -3.57
C VAL A 82 -2.36 4.12 -3.82
N GLY A 83 -2.83 5.32 -4.14
CA GLY A 83 -4.25 5.63 -4.25
C GLY A 83 -4.90 6.11 -2.94
N VAL A 84 -6.23 6.07 -2.89
CA VAL A 84 -7.03 6.67 -1.80
C VAL A 84 -7.02 5.85 -0.50
N LEU A 85 -7.04 6.55 0.63
CA LEU A 85 -7.27 5.96 1.94
C LEU A 85 -8.77 5.82 2.25
N PRO A 86 -9.20 4.82 3.05
CA PRO A 86 -10.58 4.73 3.52
C PRO A 86 -11.02 6.00 4.26
N GLY A 87 -12.17 6.56 3.88
CA GLY A 87 -12.69 7.81 4.44
C GLY A 87 -12.10 9.09 3.83
N GLU A 88 -11.15 8.99 2.89
CA GLU A 88 -10.55 10.16 2.24
C GLU A 88 -11.52 10.82 1.24
N ALA A 89 -11.49 12.16 1.20
CA ALA A 89 -12.28 12.93 0.24
C ALA A 89 -11.67 12.83 -1.17
N ILE A 90 -12.41 12.23 -2.11
CA ILE A 90 -11.94 12.00 -3.49
C ILE A 90 -11.59 13.33 -4.20
N PRO A 91 -12.33 14.44 -4.05
CA PRO A 91 -11.91 15.74 -4.62
C PRO A 91 -10.63 16.31 -4.01
N GLY A 92 -10.19 15.81 -2.84
CA GLY A 92 -8.86 16.09 -2.27
C GLY A 92 -7.78 15.33 -3.03
N TYR A 93 -7.90 13.99 -3.06
CA TYR A 93 -7.00 13.09 -3.78
C TYR A 93 -6.80 13.49 -5.25
N LEU A 94 -7.87 13.74 -6.00
CA LEU A 94 -7.77 14.10 -7.43
C LEU A 94 -6.96 15.39 -7.67
N ARG A 95 -7.06 16.37 -6.76
CA ARG A 95 -6.27 17.62 -6.84
C ARG A 95 -4.81 17.40 -6.44
N ALA A 96 -4.54 16.54 -5.46
CA ALA A 96 -3.18 16.16 -5.08
C ALA A 96 -2.47 15.46 -6.24
N ALA A 97 -3.06 14.39 -6.79
CA ALA A 97 -2.53 13.66 -7.95
C ALA A 97 -2.27 14.59 -9.17
N ALA A 98 -3.20 15.49 -9.48
CA ALA A 98 -3.02 16.46 -10.57
C ALA A 98 -1.87 17.46 -10.31
N THR A 99 -1.67 17.86 -9.05
CA THR A 99 -0.58 18.76 -8.63
C THR A 99 0.78 18.05 -8.70
N GLU A 100 0.84 16.80 -8.22
CA GLU A 100 2.05 15.97 -8.26
C GLU A 100 2.44 15.62 -9.72
N LEU A 101 1.46 15.34 -10.59
CA LEU A 101 1.66 15.15 -12.03
C LEU A 101 2.18 16.41 -12.73
N ALA A 102 1.66 17.59 -12.37
CA ALA A 102 2.15 18.87 -12.89
C ALA A 102 3.58 19.17 -12.41
N ALA A 103 3.92 18.77 -11.17
CA ALA A 103 5.23 18.97 -10.56
C ALA A 103 6.34 18.04 -11.08
N LEU A 104 6.01 16.98 -11.84
CA LEU A 104 7.03 16.12 -12.45
C LEU A 104 7.97 16.95 -13.37
N PRO A 105 9.29 16.75 -13.32
CA PRO A 105 10.23 17.46 -14.19
C PRO A 105 10.01 17.07 -15.66
N ALA A 106 10.08 18.05 -16.56
CA ALA A 106 10.14 17.80 -18.01
C ALA A 106 11.41 17.01 -18.36
N GLY A 107 11.35 16.11 -19.35
CA GLY A 107 12.50 15.29 -19.73
C GLY A 107 13.03 14.36 -18.62
N GLY A 108 12.17 13.95 -17.69
CA GLY A 108 12.53 13.00 -16.61
C GLY A 108 13.07 11.66 -17.12
N SER A 109 13.59 10.84 -16.20
CA SER A 109 14.36 9.61 -16.50
C SER A 109 13.76 8.79 -17.65
N PRO A 110 14.57 8.33 -18.64
CA PRO A 110 14.09 7.53 -19.76
C PRO A 110 13.53 6.17 -19.32
N ALA A 111 13.84 5.74 -18.10
CA ALA A 111 13.24 4.57 -17.49
C ALA A 111 11.73 4.76 -17.20
N GLY A 112 11.25 6.00 -17.09
CA GLY A 112 9.86 6.35 -16.78
C GLY A 112 9.50 6.20 -15.30
N THR A 113 8.51 6.99 -14.90
CA THR A 113 7.89 6.98 -13.56
C THR A 113 6.67 6.06 -13.58
N TYR A 114 6.43 5.35 -12.48
CA TYR A 114 5.18 4.63 -12.31
C TYR A 114 4.03 5.60 -12.01
N ALA A 115 2.82 5.24 -12.42
CA ALA A 115 1.62 5.97 -12.03
C ALA A 115 0.43 5.04 -11.86
N LEU A 116 -0.44 5.37 -10.90
CA LEU A 116 -1.78 4.81 -10.81
C LEU A 116 -2.72 5.65 -11.68
N VAL A 117 -3.30 5.02 -12.69
CA VAL A 117 -4.32 5.61 -13.56
C VAL A 117 -5.68 5.17 -13.04
N SER A 118 -6.56 6.12 -12.71
CA SER A 118 -7.95 5.83 -12.35
C SER A 118 -8.85 6.29 -13.50
N PHE A 119 -9.80 5.45 -13.92
CA PHE A 119 -10.73 5.78 -15.02
C PHE A 119 -11.99 6.50 -14.51
N ALA A 120 -12.67 7.20 -15.42
CA ALA A 120 -13.93 7.86 -15.15
C ALA A 120 -15.09 6.86 -14.98
N ASP A 121 -15.04 5.77 -15.73
CA ASP A 121 -16.02 4.68 -15.81
C ASP A 121 -15.30 3.32 -15.93
N TYR A 122 -16.04 2.21 -15.88
CA TYR A 122 -15.48 0.88 -16.15
C TYR A 122 -15.24 0.67 -17.65
N LEU A 123 -14.01 0.33 -18.02
CA LEU A 123 -13.58 0.11 -19.39
C LEU A 123 -13.54 -1.39 -19.73
N ALA A 124 -13.97 -1.72 -20.95
CA ALA A 124 -13.76 -3.04 -21.56
C ALA A 124 -12.35 -3.11 -22.19
N PRO A 125 -11.80 -4.31 -22.46
CA PRO A 125 -10.39 -4.45 -22.86
C PRO A 125 -9.98 -3.66 -24.12
N GLY A 126 -10.88 -3.47 -25.09
CA GLY A 126 -10.64 -2.63 -26.27
C GLY A 126 -10.48 -1.15 -25.91
N PRO A 127 -11.53 -0.46 -25.41
CA PRO A 127 -11.43 0.93 -24.95
C PRO A 127 -10.35 1.19 -23.90
N LEU A 128 -10.00 0.18 -23.09
CA LEU A 128 -8.87 0.24 -22.16
C LEU A 128 -7.51 0.35 -22.88
N ALA A 129 -7.32 -0.36 -24.00
CA ALA A 129 -6.11 -0.27 -24.82
C ALA A 129 -5.96 1.14 -25.42
N ASP A 130 -7.05 1.70 -25.95
CA ASP A 130 -7.08 3.06 -26.49
C ASP A 130 -6.82 4.10 -25.39
N ALA A 131 -7.48 3.95 -24.23
CA ALA A 131 -7.30 4.82 -23.08
C ALA A 131 -5.86 4.82 -22.55
N LEU A 132 -5.12 3.71 -22.65
CA LEU A 132 -3.75 3.55 -22.15
C LEU A 132 -2.65 3.61 -23.23
N ALA A 133 -2.98 3.90 -24.49
CA ALA A 133 -2.01 3.97 -25.58
C ALA A 133 -0.85 4.94 -25.27
N GLY A 134 0.40 4.57 -25.58
CA GLY A 134 1.58 5.42 -25.40
C GLY A 134 2.24 5.38 -24.00
N VAL A 135 1.75 4.55 -23.08
CA VAL A 135 2.46 4.19 -21.84
C VAL A 135 2.61 2.67 -21.72
N ALA A 136 3.62 2.20 -20.98
CA ALA A 136 3.76 0.78 -20.69
C ALA A 136 2.80 0.40 -19.56
N VAL A 137 1.82 -0.44 -19.86
CA VAL A 137 0.95 -1.03 -18.83
C VAL A 137 1.72 -2.14 -18.12
N VAL A 138 1.49 -2.28 -16.82
CA VAL A 138 2.08 -3.37 -16.02
C VAL A 138 1.00 -4.21 -15.35
N GLU A 139 -0.06 -3.54 -14.88
CA GLU A 139 -1.19 -4.18 -14.22
C GLU A 139 -2.49 -3.42 -14.49
N VAL A 140 -3.61 -4.14 -14.55
CA VAL A 140 -4.97 -3.60 -14.64
C VAL A 140 -5.75 -4.05 -13.42
N VAL A 141 -6.47 -3.13 -12.80
CA VAL A 141 -7.34 -3.40 -11.63
C VAL A 141 -8.78 -3.41 -12.11
N ALA A 142 -9.49 -4.49 -11.81
CA ALA A 142 -10.86 -4.72 -12.26
C ALA A 142 -11.78 -5.19 -11.13
N ARG A 143 -13.07 -4.89 -11.24
CA ARG A 143 -14.17 -5.55 -10.50
C ARG A 143 -15.39 -5.61 -11.39
N VAL A 144 -16.29 -6.57 -11.16
CA VAL A 144 -17.58 -6.59 -11.86
C VAL A 144 -18.56 -5.67 -11.13
N PRO A 145 -19.14 -4.64 -11.76
CA PRO A 145 -20.13 -3.78 -11.10
C PRO A 145 -21.50 -4.48 -11.02
N LEU A 146 -21.67 -5.37 -10.04
CA LEU A 146 -22.97 -6.00 -9.73
C LEU A 146 -23.82 -5.06 -8.84
N PRO A 147 -25.08 -4.74 -9.22
CA PRO A 147 -25.95 -3.87 -8.43
C PRO A 147 -26.15 -4.36 -6.99
N GLY A 148 -25.93 -3.45 -6.03
CA GLY A 148 -26.14 -3.72 -4.60
C GLY A 148 -25.17 -4.72 -3.98
N ARG A 149 -24.05 -5.05 -4.63
CA ARG A 149 -23.08 -6.05 -4.16
C ARG A 149 -21.64 -5.54 -4.16
N GLN A 150 -20.89 -5.98 -3.16
CA GLN A 150 -19.44 -6.01 -3.25
C GLN A 150 -19.00 -7.20 -4.11
N THR A 151 -17.99 -6.96 -4.93
CA THR A 151 -17.40 -7.92 -5.87
C THR A 151 -15.89 -7.93 -5.69
N GLU A 152 -15.23 -9.01 -6.10
CA GLU A 152 -13.79 -9.15 -5.92
C GLU A 152 -13.04 -8.15 -6.81
N ILE A 153 -12.19 -7.33 -6.17
CA ILE A 153 -11.21 -6.52 -6.87
C ILE A 153 -10.04 -7.42 -7.27
N VAL A 154 -9.86 -7.63 -8.57
CA VAL A 154 -8.80 -8.47 -9.12
C VAL A 154 -7.70 -7.62 -9.76
N ARG A 155 -6.46 -8.10 -9.63
CA ARG A 155 -5.27 -7.52 -10.27
C ARG A 155 -4.87 -8.42 -11.44
N LEU A 156 -4.82 -7.87 -12.64
CA LEU A 156 -4.47 -8.57 -13.87
C LEU A 156 -3.12 -8.05 -14.37
N ALA A 157 -2.09 -8.88 -14.33
CA ALA A 157 -0.82 -8.56 -14.97
C ALA A 157 -1.04 -8.40 -16.49
N ALA A 158 -0.62 -7.28 -17.06
CA ALA A 158 -0.82 -6.99 -18.48
C ALA A 158 0.38 -6.22 -19.04
N GLN A 159 0.96 -6.73 -20.13
CA GLN A 159 2.04 -6.05 -20.87
C GLN A 159 1.62 -5.77 -22.33
N ARG A 160 0.64 -6.53 -22.85
CA ARG A 160 0.05 -6.39 -24.18
C ARG A 160 -1.46 -6.25 -24.04
N LEU A 161 -1.96 -5.08 -24.41
CA LEU A 161 -3.40 -4.82 -24.46
C LEU A 161 -3.95 -4.99 -25.88
N PRO A 162 -5.17 -5.54 -26.05
CA PRO A 162 -6.07 -6.02 -25.00
C PRO A 162 -5.80 -7.46 -24.51
N GLN A 163 -4.86 -8.20 -25.14
CA GLN A 163 -4.80 -9.67 -25.09
C GLN A 163 -4.56 -10.23 -23.69
N ASP A 164 -3.59 -9.66 -22.94
CA ASP A 164 -3.25 -10.17 -21.61
C ASP A 164 -4.38 -9.93 -20.60
N VAL A 165 -5.16 -8.85 -20.76
CA VAL A 165 -6.35 -8.58 -19.93
C VAL A 165 -7.47 -9.57 -20.24
N VAL A 166 -7.72 -9.87 -21.52
CA VAL A 166 -8.72 -10.89 -21.91
C VAL A 166 -8.34 -12.27 -21.36
N ALA A 167 -7.07 -12.65 -21.46
CA ALA A 167 -6.56 -13.90 -20.88
C ALA A 167 -6.68 -13.91 -19.33
N GLY A 168 -6.35 -12.80 -18.67
CA GLY A 168 -6.51 -12.63 -17.23
C GLY A 168 -7.96 -12.75 -16.78
N MET A 169 -8.89 -12.09 -17.48
CA MET A 169 -10.33 -12.20 -17.22
C MET A 169 -10.83 -13.64 -17.40
N ALA A 170 -10.42 -14.36 -18.45
CA ALA A 170 -10.76 -15.77 -18.62
C ALA A 170 -10.24 -16.66 -17.46
N GLY A 171 -9.02 -16.39 -16.98
CA GLY A 171 -8.47 -17.06 -15.79
C GLY A 171 -9.24 -16.77 -14.50
N VAL A 172 -9.69 -15.52 -14.31
CA VAL A 172 -10.58 -15.14 -13.19
C VAL A 172 -11.95 -15.82 -13.32
N ALA A 173 -12.54 -15.85 -14.51
CA ALA A 173 -13.82 -16.51 -14.75
C ALA A 173 -13.77 -17.99 -14.34
N GLY A 174 -12.73 -18.72 -14.77
CA GLY A 174 -12.54 -20.12 -14.37
C GLY A 174 -12.30 -20.32 -12.86
N ARG A 175 -11.71 -19.35 -12.15
CA ARG A 175 -11.64 -19.38 -10.67
C ARG A 175 -13.04 -19.21 -10.06
N LYS A 176 -13.80 -18.24 -10.56
CA LYS A 176 -15.13 -17.89 -10.09
C LYS A 176 -16.18 -18.97 -10.37
N ASP A 177 -16.05 -19.72 -11.46
CA ASP A 177 -16.87 -20.91 -11.71
C ASP A 177 -16.68 -21.98 -10.62
N ARG A 178 -15.44 -22.25 -10.21
CA ARG A 178 -15.12 -23.20 -9.14
C ARG A 178 -15.64 -22.70 -7.79
N GLU A 179 -15.41 -21.42 -7.46
CA GLU A 179 -15.98 -20.81 -6.27
C GLU A 179 -17.51 -20.94 -6.25
N ALA A 180 -18.19 -20.67 -7.37
CA ALA A 180 -19.63 -20.82 -7.46
C ALA A 180 -20.09 -22.29 -7.33
N ALA A 181 -19.30 -23.27 -7.78
CA ALA A 181 -19.59 -24.69 -7.58
C ALA A 181 -19.41 -25.11 -6.11
N ASP A 182 -18.29 -24.72 -5.49
CA ASP A 182 -17.98 -25.00 -4.08
C ASP A 182 -19.03 -24.42 -3.13
N GLN A 183 -19.49 -23.19 -3.39
CA GLN A 183 -20.53 -22.55 -2.58
C GLN A 183 -21.89 -23.25 -2.76
N ARG A 184 -22.25 -23.74 -3.97
CA ARG A 184 -23.46 -24.56 -4.16
C ARG A 184 -23.38 -25.90 -3.42
N ALA A 185 -22.22 -26.56 -3.45
CA ALA A 185 -22.00 -27.80 -2.72
C ALA A 185 -22.18 -27.60 -1.21
N ARG A 186 -21.62 -26.51 -0.65
CA ARG A 186 -21.80 -26.13 0.76
C ARG A 186 -23.24 -25.77 1.12
N ALA A 187 -23.97 -25.08 0.23
CA ALA A 187 -25.40 -24.81 0.43
C ALA A 187 -26.21 -26.12 0.54
N ALA A 188 -25.94 -27.09 -0.34
CA ALA A 188 -26.63 -28.38 -0.37
C ALA A 188 -26.43 -29.21 0.92
N THR A 189 -25.33 -29.02 1.64
CA THR A 189 -25.01 -29.72 2.90
C THR A 189 -25.18 -28.86 4.15
N ALA A 190 -25.63 -27.60 4.04
CA ALA A 190 -25.80 -26.71 5.19
C ALA A 190 -27.14 -26.98 5.87
N ASP A 191 -27.12 -27.43 7.13
CA ASP A 191 -28.34 -27.65 7.92
C ASP A 191 -29.03 -26.33 8.31
N ASP A 192 -28.24 -25.32 8.72
CA ASP A 192 -28.77 -24.01 9.07
C ASP A 192 -29.26 -23.21 7.84
N ALA A 193 -30.46 -22.65 7.97
CA ALA A 193 -31.14 -21.96 6.89
C ALA A 193 -30.58 -20.56 6.61
N ALA A 194 -29.87 -19.92 7.54
CA ALA A 194 -29.19 -18.64 7.26
C ALA A 194 -27.85 -18.88 6.54
N LEU A 195 -27.09 -19.88 6.98
CA LEU A 195 -25.85 -20.33 6.35
C LEU A 195 -26.08 -20.84 4.92
N ARG A 196 -27.14 -21.63 4.70
CA ARG A 196 -27.56 -22.06 3.35
C ARG A 196 -27.80 -20.88 2.42
N ARG A 197 -28.58 -19.88 2.86
CA ARG A 197 -28.84 -18.64 2.10
C ARG A 197 -27.59 -17.80 1.85
N ALA A 198 -26.63 -17.79 2.77
CA ALA A 198 -25.35 -17.12 2.58
C ALA A 198 -24.50 -17.81 1.49
N TYR A 199 -24.45 -19.15 1.49
CA TYR A 199 -23.78 -19.93 0.45
C TYR A 199 -24.47 -19.81 -0.92
N GLU A 200 -25.80 -19.84 -0.99
CA GLU A 200 -26.58 -19.59 -2.21
C GLU A 200 -26.30 -18.18 -2.77
N THR A 201 -26.23 -17.17 -1.90
CA THR A 201 -25.86 -15.80 -2.26
C THR A 201 -24.44 -15.73 -2.82
N GLY A 202 -23.46 -16.36 -2.14
CA GLY A 202 -22.07 -16.41 -2.60
C GLY A 202 -21.93 -17.12 -3.95
N ALA A 203 -22.67 -18.22 -4.16
CA ALA A 203 -22.72 -18.94 -5.43
C ALA A 203 -23.30 -18.08 -6.57
N TRP A 204 -24.33 -17.27 -6.28
CA TRP A 204 -24.92 -16.36 -7.26
C TRP A 204 -23.97 -15.21 -7.62
N VAL A 205 -23.33 -14.58 -6.63
CA VAL A 205 -22.32 -13.52 -6.88
C VAL A 205 -21.16 -14.08 -7.72
N ALA A 206 -20.54 -15.18 -7.29
CA ALA A 206 -19.42 -15.78 -8.00
C ALA A 206 -19.78 -16.21 -9.43
N ALA A 207 -21.00 -16.74 -9.66
CA ALA A 207 -21.47 -17.07 -11.00
C ALA A 207 -21.68 -15.82 -11.88
N GLY A 208 -22.19 -14.73 -11.31
CA GLY A 208 -22.33 -13.44 -11.99
C GLY A 208 -20.98 -12.84 -12.38
N GLU A 209 -20.01 -12.89 -11.46
CA GLU A 209 -18.63 -12.48 -11.74
C GLU A 209 -17.99 -13.35 -12.85
N ALA A 210 -18.14 -14.67 -12.79
CA ALA A 210 -17.61 -15.59 -13.80
C ALA A 210 -18.20 -15.31 -15.19
N ALA A 211 -19.51 -15.09 -15.28
CA ALA A 211 -20.19 -14.77 -16.53
C ALA A 211 -19.68 -13.45 -17.13
N ALA A 212 -19.56 -12.40 -16.32
CA ALA A 212 -19.09 -11.09 -16.77
C ALA A 212 -17.62 -11.14 -17.25
N TYR A 213 -16.72 -11.75 -16.48
CA TYR A 213 -15.32 -11.87 -16.89
C TYR A 213 -15.15 -12.75 -18.14
N ARG A 214 -15.92 -13.84 -18.30
CA ARG A 214 -15.91 -14.67 -19.51
C ARG A 214 -16.37 -13.89 -20.76
N ALA A 215 -17.28 -12.94 -20.59
CA ALA A 215 -17.74 -12.03 -21.63
C ALA A 215 -16.80 -10.83 -21.89
N ALA A 216 -15.62 -10.80 -21.28
CA ALA A 216 -14.65 -9.69 -21.37
C ALA A 216 -15.25 -8.31 -21.03
N CYS A 217 -16.02 -8.27 -19.93
CA CYS A 217 -16.83 -7.13 -19.53
C CYS A 217 -16.08 -5.79 -19.38
N GLY A 218 -16.85 -4.69 -19.49
CA GLY A 218 -16.45 -3.37 -19.02
C GLY A 218 -16.32 -3.37 -17.49
N CYS A 219 -15.14 -3.75 -17.01
CA CYS A 219 -14.88 -4.07 -15.60
C CYS A 219 -13.53 -3.54 -15.09
N ALA A 220 -12.63 -3.07 -15.98
CA ALA A 220 -11.38 -2.43 -15.56
C ALA A 220 -11.67 -0.98 -15.14
N TYR A 221 -11.22 -0.56 -13.95
CA TYR A 221 -11.46 0.80 -13.44
C TYR A 221 -10.18 1.55 -13.06
N ALA A 222 -9.04 0.86 -13.03
CA ALA A 222 -7.73 1.47 -12.88
C ALA A 222 -6.64 0.63 -13.56
N ALA A 223 -5.45 1.22 -13.72
CA ALA A 223 -4.26 0.53 -14.18
C ALA A 223 -3.00 1.10 -13.52
N VAL A 224 -2.00 0.25 -13.28
CA VAL A 224 -0.65 0.69 -12.95
C VAL A 224 0.16 0.71 -14.25
N VAL A 225 0.66 1.89 -14.58
CA VAL A 225 1.42 2.15 -15.80
C VAL A 225 2.81 2.68 -15.48
N ARG A 226 3.67 2.70 -16.49
CA ARG A 226 5.00 3.30 -16.45
C ARG A 226 5.20 4.14 -17.71
N GLY A 227 5.59 5.40 -17.53
CA GLY A 227 5.73 6.34 -18.64
C GLY A 227 6.65 7.51 -18.31
N VAL A 228 7.13 8.20 -19.34
CA VAL A 228 7.82 9.49 -19.17
C VAL A 228 6.80 10.57 -18.77
N PRO A 229 7.20 11.64 -18.05
CA PRO A 229 6.28 12.66 -17.54
C PRO A 229 5.33 13.26 -18.59
N ASP A 230 5.81 13.49 -19.80
CA ASP A 230 5.00 14.09 -20.87
C ASP A 230 3.91 13.12 -21.38
N ALA A 231 4.21 11.81 -21.43
CA ALA A 231 3.23 10.78 -21.75
C ALA A 231 2.18 10.62 -20.63
N LEU A 232 2.58 10.75 -19.36
CA LEU A 232 1.66 10.73 -18.22
C LEU A 232 0.72 11.95 -18.22
N ARG A 233 1.20 13.14 -18.60
CA ARG A 233 0.35 14.34 -18.78
C ARG A 233 -0.58 14.21 -19.98
N ALA A 234 -0.11 13.66 -21.10
CA ALA A 234 -0.95 13.36 -22.26
C ALA A 234 -2.02 12.28 -21.97
N LEU A 235 -1.74 11.35 -21.06
CA LEU A 235 -2.68 10.36 -20.57
C LEU A 235 -3.78 11.00 -19.69
N ALA A 236 -3.40 11.90 -18.78
CA ALA A 236 -4.33 12.63 -17.92
C ALA A 236 -5.28 13.59 -18.68
N ALA A 237 -4.95 13.96 -19.91
CA ALA A 237 -5.80 14.78 -20.77
C ALA A 237 -6.92 13.98 -21.49
N ARG A 238 -6.99 12.65 -21.31
CA ARG A 238 -7.97 11.80 -22.02
C ARG A 238 -9.31 11.75 -21.30
N PRO A 239 -10.47 11.86 -22.00
CA PRO A 239 -11.79 11.86 -21.36
C PRO A 239 -12.10 10.64 -20.49
N ALA A 240 -11.54 9.47 -20.80
CA ALA A 240 -11.73 8.24 -20.02
C ALA A 240 -10.88 8.19 -18.73
N VAL A 241 -9.89 9.07 -18.58
CA VAL A 241 -8.97 9.10 -17.44
C VAL A 241 -9.44 10.17 -16.44
N ARG A 242 -9.69 9.72 -15.21
CA ARG A 242 -10.14 10.56 -14.09
C ARG A 242 -8.96 11.10 -13.27
N ALA A 243 -7.90 10.32 -13.15
CA ALA A 243 -6.67 10.70 -12.45
C ALA A 243 -5.48 9.95 -13.03
N VAL A 244 -4.32 10.60 -12.99
CA VAL A 244 -3.00 9.96 -13.07
C VAL A 244 -2.24 10.41 -11.84
N ASP A 245 -1.99 9.47 -10.94
CA ASP A 245 -1.33 9.61 -9.63
C ASP A 245 0.12 9.10 -9.76
N PRO A 246 1.12 9.97 -9.96
CA PRO A 246 2.50 9.56 -10.17
C PRO A 246 3.10 9.06 -8.86
N THR A 247 3.63 7.85 -8.88
CA THR A 247 4.07 7.14 -7.68
C THR A 247 5.57 6.84 -7.77
N PRO A 248 6.43 7.87 -7.65
CA PRO A 248 7.87 7.73 -7.79
C PRO A 248 8.50 6.89 -6.67
N GLU A 249 7.82 6.61 -5.58
CA GLU A 249 8.20 5.63 -4.54
C GLU A 249 7.94 4.17 -4.97
N LEU A 250 7.11 3.93 -5.98
CA LEU A 250 6.82 2.59 -6.49
C LEU A 250 8.08 2.00 -7.15
N ARG A 251 8.76 1.11 -6.40
CA ARG A 251 9.93 0.35 -6.87
C ARG A 251 9.63 -1.13 -7.07
N ARG A 252 8.64 -1.65 -6.35
CA ARG A 252 8.33 -3.09 -6.22
C ARG A 252 6.83 -3.33 -6.10
N LEU A 253 6.22 -3.73 -7.21
CA LEU A 253 4.78 -4.02 -7.32
C LEU A 253 4.33 -5.16 -6.41
N ASP A 254 5.25 -6.08 -6.08
CA ASP A 254 5.04 -7.21 -5.17
C ASP A 254 4.92 -6.80 -3.69
N ARG A 255 5.26 -5.56 -3.35
CA ARG A 255 5.20 -5.00 -1.97
C ARG A 255 4.31 -3.76 -1.87
N THR A 256 3.40 -3.60 -2.83
CA THR A 256 2.54 -2.43 -2.93
C THR A 256 1.07 -2.80 -2.85
N VAL A 257 0.33 -2.08 -2.00
CA VAL A 257 -1.13 -2.12 -1.94
C VAL A 257 -1.67 -0.93 -2.73
N VAL A 258 -2.28 -1.22 -3.87
CA VAL A 258 -2.92 -0.23 -4.74
C VAL A 258 -4.40 -0.17 -4.40
N THR A 259 -4.90 1.00 -4.00
CA THR A 259 -6.31 1.25 -3.66
C THR A 259 -6.85 2.40 -4.53
N PRO A 260 -7.17 2.14 -5.81
CA PRO A 260 -7.71 3.17 -6.69
C PRO A 260 -9.14 3.54 -6.28
N PRO A 261 -9.54 4.82 -6.42
CA PRO A 261 -10.93 5.22 -6.26
C PRO A 261 -11.81 4.54 -7.30
N LEU A 262 -12.98 4.06 -6.87
CA LEU A 262 -13.99 3.49 -7.76
C LEU A 262 -14.67 4.60 -8.60
N PRO A 263 -15.18 4.30 -9.81
CA PRO A 263 -15.93 5.27 -10.62
C PRO A 263 -17.08 5.95 -9.87
N GLU A 264 -17.91 5.16 -9.18
CA GLU A 264 -19.01 5.64 -8.34
C GLU A 264 -18.59 6.36 -7.04
N GLN A 265 -17.33 6.26 -6.60
CA GLN A 265 -16.84 7.06 -5.47
C GLN A 265 -16.54 8.49 -5.92
N ARG A 266 -17.51 9.40 -5.77
CA ARG A 266 -17.36 10.82 -6.15
C ARG A 266 -16.93 11.73 -5.01
N ASP A 267 -17.44 11.50 -3.79
CA ASP A 267 -17.21 12.38 -2.64
C ASP A 267 -16.15 11.84 -1.68
N VAL A 268 -16.33 10.60 -1.22
CA VAL A 268 -15.50 9.96 -0.17
C VAL A 268 -15.25 8.49 -0.50
N ALA A 269 -14.02 8.03 -0.32
CA ALA A 269 -13.62 6.63 -0.44
C ALA A 269 -14.30 5.77 0.62
N ARG A 270 -15.33 5.01 0.22
CA ARG A 270 -16.10 4.09 1.08
C ARG A 270 -16.26 2.75 0.39
N PRO A 271 -16.17 1.60 1.09
CA PRO A 271 -16.55 0.31 0.51
C PRO A 271 -17.94 0.40 -0.13
N PRO A 272 -18.18 -0.20 -1.31
CA PRO A 272 -19.52 -0.24 -1.90
C PRO A 272 -20.52 -0.84 -0.90
N ALA A 273 -21.75 -0.36 -0.88
CA ALA A 273 -22.78 -0.98 -0.05
C ALA A 273 -23.04 -2.41 -0.55
N ASP A 274 -22.90 -3.42 0.32
CA ASP A 274 -23.53 -4.71 0.12
C ASP A 274 -24.93 -4.62 0.73
N ALA A 275 -25.95 -4.64 -0.12
CA ALA A 275 -27.35 -4.49 0.25
C ALA A 275 -28.06 -5.84 0.44
N GLY A 276 -27.33 -6.95 0.33
CA GLY A 276 -27.90 -8.28 0.58
C GLY A 276 -27.92 -8.68 2.05
N PRO A 277 -28.44 -9.88 2.34
CA PRO A 277 -28.41 -10.41 3.70
C PRO A 277 -26.97 -10.77 4.07
N THR A 278 -26.36 -9.96 4.93
CA THR A 278 -25.19 -10.37 5.70
C THR A 278 -25.60 -11.58 6.55
N PRO A 279 -24.87 -12.71 6.52
CA PRO A 279 -25.09 -13.74 7.53
C PRO A 279 -24.89 -13.10 8.92
N PRO A 280 -25.71 -13.45 9.92
CA PRO A 280 -25.45 -12.99 11.28
C PRO A 280 -24.06 -13.49 11.67
N VAL A 281 -23.12 -12.57 11.90
CA VAL A 281 -21.92 -12.87 12.66
C VAL A 281 -22.39 -13.30 14.03
N GLY A 282 -22.32 -14.61 14.29
CA GLY A 282 -22.77 -15.17 15.55
C GLY A 282 -22.05 -14.48 16.70
N GLU A 283 -22.80 -13.86 17.60
CA GLU A 283 -22.29 -13.35 18.88
C GLU A 283 -21.95 -14.52 19.83
N SER A 284 -21.21 -15.52 19.34
CA SER A 284 -20.47 -16.48 20.14
C SER A 284 -19.25 -15.78 20.74
N SER A 285 -19.52 -14.74 21.53
CA SER A 285 -18.65 -14.27 22.59
C SER A 285 -18.68 -15.31 23.70
N GLU A 286 -18.12 -16.49 23.42
CA GLU A 286 -17.86 -17.49 24.45
C GLU A 286 -16.79 -16.90 25.36
N ALA A 287 -17.24 -16.46 26.54
CA ALA A 287 -16.44 -15.67 27.44
C ALA A 287 -15.18 -16.45 27.83
N ALA A 288 -14.02 -15.95 27.37
CA ALA A 288 -12.73 -16.51 27.75
C ALA A 288 -12.66 -16.61 29.29
N PRO A 289 -12.33 -17.79 29.85
CA PRO A 289 -12.32 -17.96 31.30
C PRO A 289 -11.33 -16.99 31.93
N LYS A 290 -11.74 -16.33 33.02
CA LYS A 290 -10.88 -15.39 33.76
C LYS A 290 -9.61 -16.10 34.25
N ALA A 291 -8.52 -15.90 33.53
CA ALA A 291 -7.18 -16.24 33.99
C ALA A 291 -6.79 -15.31 35.14
N ILE A 292 -7.12 -15.71 36.38
CA ILE A 292 -6.52 -15.13 37.58
C ILE A 292 -5.09 -15.69 37.67
N GLY A 293 -4.13 -14.94 37.13
CA GLY A 293 -2.72 -15.28 37.14
C GLY A 293 -1.86 -14.05 37.39
N SER A 294 -1.34 -13.92 38.61
CA SER A 294 -0.50 -12.79 39.02
C SER A 294 0.75 -12.64 38.14
N SER A 295 1.03 -11.43 37.68
CA SER A 295 2.29 -11.11 36.99
C SER A 295 3.49 -11.45 37.89
N PRO A 296 4.50 -12.21 37.40
CA PRO A 296 5.72 -12.43 38.16
C PRO A 296 6.50 -11.12 38.29
N ARG A 297 6.83 -10.75 39.54
CA ARG A 297 7.67 -9.58 39.85
C ARG A 297 9.10 -9.86 39.37
N VAL A 298 9.61 -9.02 38.47
CA VAL A 298 11.01 -9.08 38.01
C VAL A 298 11.95 -8.86 39.21
N ALA A 299 12.88 -9.79 39.41
CA ALA A 299 14.00 -9.67 40.34
C ALA A 299 15.30 -9.44 39.53
N PRO A 300 16.27 -8.65 40.04
CA PRO A 300 17.48 -8.33 39.31
C PRO A 300 18.46 -9.52 39.24
N ALA A 301 19.24 -9.57 38.17
CA ALA A 301 20.16 -10.67 37.89
C ALA A 301 21.38 -10.69 38.83
N VAL A 302 21.81 -11.91 39.19
CA VAL A 302 23.12 -12.19 39.78
C VAL A 302 23.85 -13.18 38.85
N PRO A 303 25.11 -12.92 38.46
CA PRO A 303 25.81 -13.77 37.50
C PRO A 303 26.56 -14.94 38.16
N GLY A 304 26.46 -16.12 37.54
CA GLY A 304 27.42 -17.22 37.73
C GLY A 304 26.84 -18.52 38.33
N ALA A 305 26.55 -19.49 37.47
CA ALA A 305 26.72 -20.93 37.74
C ALA A 305 26.70 -21.70 36.41
N VAL A 306 27.66 -22.62 36.24
CA VAL A 306 27.74 -23.57 35.12
C VAL A 306 26.96 -24.85 35.40
N LEU A 307 26.70 -25.63 34.33
CA LEU A 307 26.40 -27.08 34.17
C LEU A 307 25.16 -27.26 33.25
N SER A 308 25.27 -27.95 32.11
CA SER A 308 25.28 -29.42 31.93
C SER A 308 23.98 -30.09 32.44
N ALA A 309 23.28 -30.97 31.71
CA ALA A 309 23.46 -31.49 30.34
C ALA A 309 22.17 -32.27 29.92
N VAL A 310 22.32 -33.23 28.99
CA VAL A 310 21.43 -34.36 28.66
C VAL A 310 20.37 -34.09 27.58
N ALA A 311 20.62 -34.72 26.43
CA ALA A 311 19.65 -35.02 25.39
C ALA A 311 19.11 -36.44 25.56
N THR A 312 17.89 -36.72 25.07
CA THR A 312 17.53 -38.08 24.62
C THR A 312 16.49 -38.01 23.51
N SER A 313 16.82 -38.61 22.37
CA SER A 313 15.86 -39.14 21.40
C SER A 313 15.47 -40.56 21.84
N PRO A 314 14.33 -41.12 21.37
CA PRO A 314 14.52 -42.30 20.52
C PRO A 314 13.51 -42.51 19.37
N ASP A 315 14.09 -43.01 18.29
CA ASP A 315 13.65 -43.93 17.23
C ASP A 315 12.28 -44.65 17.26
N ALA A 316 11.80 -44.95 16.04
CA ALA A 316 10.87 -46.02 15.67
C ALA A 316 11.63 -47.34 15.34
N PRO A 317 10.99 -48.54 15.33
CA PRO A 317 10.30 -49.06 14.12
C PRO A 317 9.05 -49.93 14.52
N ALA A 318 8.42 -50.84 13.74
CA ALA A 318 8.58 -51.39 12.38
C ALA A 318 7.17 -51.75 11.80
N ASP A 319 6.89 -51.58 10.51
CA ASP A 319 6.95 -52.58 9.40
C ASP A 319 6.03 -53.82 9.50
N SER A 320 5.15 -53.99 8.50
CA SER A 320 4.57 -55.28 8.06
C SER A 320 3.79 -55.15 6.73
N ARG A 321 4.18 -55.97 5.75
CA ARG A 321 3.49 -56.27 4.48
C ARG A 321 2.24 -57.16 4.77
N THR A 322 1.31 -57.54 3.88
CA THR A 322 1.26 -57.72 2.42
C THR A 322 -0.21 -57.97 2.00
N ALA A 323 -0.63 -57.66 0.77
CA ALA A 323 -1.51 -58.55 -0.03
C ALA A 323 -1.68 -58.05 -1.48
N VAL A 324 -1.57 -58.97 -2.45
CA VAL A 324 -1.90 -58.78 -3.86
C VAL A 324 -3.05 -59.73 -4.20
N GLN A 325 -4.04 -59.30 -4.99
CA GLN A 325 -4.88 -60.26 -5.71
C GLN A 325 -5.37 -59.73 -7.07
N LYS A 326 -4.82 -60.38 -8.10
CA LYS A 326 -5.41 -60.83 -9.38
C LYS A 326 -6.49 -59.99 -10.07
#